data_AF-A0A081RKG9-F1
#
_entry.id   AF-A0A081RKG9-F1
#
_cell.length_a   1.000
_cell.length_b   1.000
_cell.length_c   1.000
_cell.angle_alpha   90.00
_cell.angle_beta   90.00
_cell.angle_gamma   90.00
#
_symmetry.space_group_name_H-M   'P 1'
#
loop_
_entity.id
_entity.type
_entity.pdbx_description
1 polymer ?
#
loop_
_entity_poly.entity_id
_entity_poly.type
_entity_poly.pdbx_seq_one_letter_code
_entity_poly.pdbx_strand_id
1 'polypeptide(L)'
;GIPGTLLNEASITGQDVIVIIFHTNGQGPDFKSSAQLCVAMSKLIPGTSCDIPVLQKEAEKAETVIKEAEEESRHLKDSMYM
;
A
#
# COMPACT_ATOMS: atom_id res chain seq x y z
N GLY A 1 -7.60 -13.34 -9.65
CA GLY A 1 -7.93 -11.90 -9.67
C GLY A 1 -7.33 -11.26 -10.89
N ILE A 2 -7.69 -10.00 -11.18
CA ILE A 2 -7.30 -9.28 -12.42
C ILE A 2 -5.78 -9.39 -12.72
N PRO A 3 -4.85 -9.20 -11.76
CA PRO A 3 -3.41 -9.32 -12.05
C PRO A 3 -3.00 -10.72 -12.55
N GLY A 4 -3.60 -11.79 -12.01
CA GLY A 4 -3.32 -13.16 -12.44
C GLY A 4 -3.88 -13.47 -13.83
N THR A 5 -5.05 -12.91 -14.17
CA THR A 5 -5.61 -13.01 -15.52
C THR A 5 -4.69 -12.31 -16.53
N LEU A 6 -4.21 -11.11 -16.22
CA LEU A 6 -3.30 -10.36 -17.09
C LEU A 6 -1.95 -11.08 -17.28
N LEU A 7 -1.39 -11.68 -16.23
CA LEU A 7 -0.21 -12.54 -16.35
C LEU A 7 -0.42 -13.70 -17.31
N ASN A 8 -1.57 -14.36 -17.22
CA ASN A 8 -1.89 -15.50 -18.08
C ASN A 8 -2.04 -15.07 -19.54
N GLU A 9 -2.76 -13.98 -19.81
CA GLU A 9 -2.90 -13.43 -21.16
C GLU A 9 -1.55 -12.97 -21.73
N ALA A 10 -0.69 -12.37 -20.91
CA ALA A 10 0.65 -11.98 -21.33
C ALA A 10 1.49 -13.19 -21.77
N SER A 11 1.40 -14.31 -21.03
CA SER A 11 2.06 -15.56 -21.41
C SER A 11 1.56 -16.13 -22.74
N ILE A 12 0.26 -15.97 -23.05
CA ILE A 12 -0.33 -16.45 -24.31
C ILE A 12 0.04 -15.53 -25.48
N THR A 13 0.08 -14.22 -25.24
CA THR A 13 0.33 -13.21 -26.27
C THR A 13 1.81 -12.87 -26.47
N GLY A 14 2.71 -13.48 -25.68
CA GLY A 14 4.15 -13.25 -25.75
C GLY A 14 4.59 -11.88 -25.24
N GLN A 15 3.84 -11.29 -24.30
CA GLN A 15 4.18 -10.02 -23.67
C GLN A 15 4.97 -10.25 -22.38
N ASP A 16 6.01 -9.45 -22.19
CA ASP A 16 6.79 -9.46 -20.95
C ASP A 16 6.03 -8.69 -19.86
N VAL A 17 5.42 -9.44 -18.94
CA VAL A 17 4.66 -8.88 -17.80
C VAL A 17 5.18 -9.45 -16.49
N ILE A 18 5.27 -8.58 -15.49
CA ILE A 18 5.60 -8.92 -14.12
C ILE A 18 4.45 -8.51 -13.20
N VAL A 19 4.19 -9.31 -12.15
CA VAL A 19 3.29 -8.93 -11.07
C VAL A 19 4.07 -8.99 -9.77
N ILE A 20 3.97 -7.90 -9.01
CA ILE A 20 4.60 -7.79 -7.70
C ILE A 20 3.51 -7.90 -6.66
N ILE A 21 3.68 -8.87 -5.77
CA ILE A 21 2.81 -9.11 -4.63
C ILE A 21 3.62 -8.83 -3.39
N PHE A 22 3.04 -8.08 -2.46
CA PHE A 22 3.63 -7.83 -1.15
C PHE A 22 2.65 -8.29 -0.07
N HIS A 23 3.20 -8.63 1.09
CA HIS A 23 2.40 -9.04 2.23
C HIS A 23 1.95 -7.80 3.02
N THR A 24 0.68 -7.79 3.40
CA THR A 24 0.10 -6.80 4.30
C THR A 24 -0.51 -7.55 5.49
N ASN A 25 -0.54 -6.91 6.65
CA ASN A 25 -1.18 -7.43 7.86
C ASN A 25 -2.72 -7.48 7.78
N GLY A 26 -3.33 -6.92 6.72
CA GLY A 26 -4.76 -7.03 6.44
C GLY A 26 -5.68 -6.29 7.44
N GLN A 27 -5.11 -5.48 8.34
CA GLN A 27 -5.86 -4.76 9.37
C GLN A 27 -6.24 -3.32 8.95
N GLY A 28 -6.38 -3.08 7.65
CA GLY A 28 -6.71 -1.76 7.10
C GLY A 28 -5.70 -1.27 6.07
N PRO A 29 -5.70 0.03 5.76
CA PRO A 29 -4.74 0.63 4.84
C PRO A 29 -3.30 0.44 5.33
N ASP A 30 -2.46 -0.21 4.54
CA ASP A 30 -1.04 -0.46 4.83
C ASP A 30 -0.16 0.45 3.95
N PHE A 31 -0.02 1.71 4.40
CA PHE A 31 0.71 2.73 3.66
C PHE A 31 2.21 2.47 3.67
N LYS A 32 2.75 1.92 4.76
CA LYS A 32 4.14 1.51 4.85
C LYS A 32 4.51 0.44 3.83
N SER A 33 3.72 -0.63 3.73
CA SER A 33 3.97 -1.67 2.73
C SER A 33 3.78 -1.15 1.30
N SER A 34 2.85 -0.21 1.10
CA SER A 34 2.68 0.50 -0.19
C SER A 34 3.90 1.35 -0.55
N ALA A 35 4.51 2.05 0.42
CA ALA A 35 5.75 2.80 0.18
C ALA A 35 6.92 1.87 -0.18
N GLN A 36 7.03 0.70 0.45
CA GLN A 36 8.03 -0.31 0.11
C GLN A 36 7.83 -0.87 -1.31
N LEU A 37 6.58 -1.04 -1.76
CA LEU A 37 6.28 -1.40 -3.14
C LEU A 37 6.80 -0.33 -4.12
N CYS A 38 6.59 0.96 -3.83
CA CYS A 38 7.13 2.05 -4.65
C CYS A 38 8.67 2.05 -4.72
N VAL A 39 9.35 1.74 -3.61
CA VAL A 39 10.82 1.56 -3.58
C VAL A 39 11.27 0.40 -4.47
N ALA A 40 10.55 -0.73 -4.41
CA ALA A 40 10.88 -1.88 -5.24
C ALA A 40 10.71 -1.54 -6.73
N MET A 41 9.62 -0.85 -7.07
CA MET A 41 9.34 -0.37 -8.43
C MET A 41 10.42 0.59 -8.94
N SER A 42 10.87 1.54 -8.12
CA SER A 42 11.88 2.52 -8.53
C SER A 42 13.24 1.89 -8.82
N LYS A 43 13.56 0.76 -8.18
CA LYS A 43 14.78 -0.02 -8.45
C LYS A 43 14.65 -0.89 -9.69
N LEU A 44 13.44 -1.30 -10.03
CA LEU A 44 13.17 -2.24 -11.11
C LEU A 44 13.04 -1.56 -12.46
N ILE A 45 12.47 -0.35 -12.50
CA ILE A 45 12.24 0.40 -13.74
C ILE A 45 13.31 1.51 -13.87
N PRO A 46 14.27 1.35 -14.80
CA PRO A 46 15.27 2.38 -15.07
C PRO A 46 14.62 3.71 -15.45
N GLY A 47 15.14 4.82 -14.94
CA GLY A 47 14.68 6.16 -15.29
C GLY A 47 13.44 6.65 -14.53
N THR A 48 12.89 5.84 -13.60
CA THR A 48 11.87 6.33 -12.68
C THR A 48 12.52 7.04 -11.49
N SER A 49 12.08 8.27 -11.19
CA SER A 49 12.43 8.95 -9.94
C SER A 49 11.23 8.86 -9.00
N CYS A 50 11.49 8.47 -7.77
CA CYS A 50 10.50 8.48 -6.70
C CYS A 50 11.18 9.06 -5.46
N ASP A 51 10.61 10.11 -4.88
CA ASP A 51 11.08 10.68 -3.62
C ASP A 51 10.61 9.78 -2.48
N ILE A 52 11.36 8.71 -2.25
CA ILE A 52 11.06 7.70 -1.23
C ILE A 52 10.96 8.32 0.18
N PRO A 53 11.87 9.22 0.61
CA PRO A 53 11.74 9.88 1.91
C PRO A 53 10.42 10.63 2.09
N VAL A 54 9.99 11.38 1.07
CA VAL A 54 8.70 12.09 1.13
C VAL A 54 7.55 11.11 1.20
N LEU A 55 7.57 10.05 0.38
CA LEU A 55 6.52 9.02 0.37
C LEU A 55 6.39 8.33 1.74
N GLN A 56 7.51 7.98 2.38
CA GLN A 56 7.50 7.37 3.72
C GLN A 56 6.95 8.33 4.77
N LYS A 57 7.32 9.61 4.72
CA LYS A 57 6.81 10.62 5.64
C LYS A 57 5.30 10.82 5.51
N GLU A 58 4.77 10.84 4.29
CA GLU A 58 3.32 10.96 4.08
C GLU A 58 2.58 9.68 4.50
N ALA A 59 3.18 8.50 4.31
CA ALA A 59 2.64 7.24 4.81
C ALA A 59 2.53 7.23 6.35
N GLU A 60 3.57 7.67 7.05
CA GLU A 60 3.57 7.78 8.53
C GLU A 60 2.49 8.75 9.04
N LYS A 61 2.32 9.89 8.37
CA LYS A 61 1.26 10.84 8.69
C LYS A 61 -0.13 10.22 8.52
N ALA A 62 -0.37 9.55 7.39
CA ALA A 62 -1.66 8.92 7.11
C ALA A 62 -2.01 7.85 8.15
N GLU A 63 -1.04 7.00 8.53
CA GLU A 63 -1.23 6.01 9.59
C GLU A 63 -1.52 6.64 10.95
N THR A 64 -0.87 7.77 11.27
CA THR A 64 -1.10 8.51 12.52
C THR A 64 -2.53 9.06 12.57
N VAL A 65 -2.97 9.74 11.51
CA VAL A 65 -4.33 10.32 11.43
C VAL A 65 -5.41 9.23 11.54
N ILE A 66 -5.19 8.05 10.95
CA ILE A 66 -6.13 6.93 11.06
C ILE A 66 -6.19 6.41 12.49
N LYS A 67 -5.04 6.24 13.16
CA LYS A 67 -5.01 5.79 14.56
C LYS A 67 -5.70 6.76 15.50
N GLU A 68 -5.45 8.06 15.34
CA GLU A 68 -6.09 9.11 16.13
C GLU A 68 -7.62 9.08 15.93
N ALA A 69 -8.08 9.00 14.68
CA ALA A 69 -9.51 8.91 14.37
C ALA A 69 -10.18 7.65 14.92
N GLU A 70 -9.46 6.50 14.92
CA GLU A 70 -9.94 5.27 15.52
C GLU A 70 -10.03 5.36 17.05
N GLU A 71 -9.04 5.97 17.72
CA GLU A 71 -9.05 6.18 19.16
C GLU A 71 -10.17 7.14 19.58
N GLU A 72 -10.33 8.27 18.89
CA GLU A 72 -11.43 9.21 19.12
C GLU A 72 -12.80 8.53 18.96
N SER A 73 -12.97 7.70 17.91
CA SER A 73 -14.20 6.95 17.68
C SER A 73 -14.48 5.94 18.81
N ARG A 74 -13.45 5.27 19.36
CA ARG A 74 -13.60 4.37 20.52
C ARG A 74 -14.00 5.14 21.77
N HIS A 75 -13.33 6.25 22.08
CA HIS A 75 -13.65 7.10 23.23
C HIS A 75 -15.09 7.65 23.17
N LEU A 76 -15.56 8.04 21.99
CA LEU A 76 -16.94 8.47 21.78
C LEU A 76 -17.95 7.33 21.98
N LYS A 77 -17.63 6.12 21.51
CA LYS A 77 -18.49 4.94 21.75
C LYS A 77 -18.58 4.62 23.25
N ASP A 78 -17.46 4.55 23.95
CA ASP A 78 -17.45 4.19 25.37
C ASP A 78 -18.17 5.22 26.25
N SER A 79 -18.10 6.51 25.90
CA SER A 79 -18.83 7.57 26.63
C SER A 79 -20.33 7.62 26.35
N MET A 80 -20.81 7.02 25.25
CA MET A 80 -22.24 6.94 24.91
C MET A 80 -22.96 5.75 25.57
N TYR A 81 -22.20 4.70 25.94
CA TYR A 81 -22.74 3.48 26.57
C TYR A 81 -22.50 3.41 28.10
N MET A 82 -21.92 4.46 28.71
CA MET A 82 -21.90 4.69 30.16
C MET A 82 -22.88 5.79 30.55
#